data_AF-A0A7V2RT54-F1
#
_entry.id   AF-A0A7V2RT54-F1
#
_cell.length_a   1.000
_cell.length_b   1.000
_cell.length_c   1.000
_cell.angle_alpha   90.00
_cell.angle_beta   90.00
_cell.angle_gamma   90.00
#
_symmetry.space_group_name_H-M   'P 1'
#
loop_
_entity.id
_entity.type
_entity.pdbx_description
1 polymer ?
#
loop_
_entity_poly.entity_id
_entity_poly.type
_entity_poly.pdbx_seq_one_letter_code
_entity_poly.pdbx_strand_id
1 'polypeptide(L)'
;MTEAPGEILAVLAGILVGAIVARIATARLRRLLWPVLSVAAGGGVSWINGEFPLSPEFLLFDVPLVAGVALALVLGLRRLRREAPIF
;
A
#
# COMPACT_ATOMS: atom_id res chain seq x y z
N MET A 1 2.72 7.45 25.55
CA MET A 1 3.29 6.50 24.57
C MET A 1 2.14 5.75 23.91
N THR A 2 1.57 6.28 22.83
CA THR A 2 0.70 5.52 21.91
C THR A 2 0.75 6.19 20.53
N GLU A 3 1.85 6.00 19.80
CA GLU A 3 2.04 6.44 18.41
C GLU A 3 1.39 5.48 17.38
N ALA A 4 0.43 4.66 17.83
CA ALA A 4 -0.24 3.66 17.01
C ALA A 4 -1.18 4.17 15.88
N PRO A 5 -1.76 5.38 15.90
CA PRO A 5 -2.78 5.71 14.88
C PRO A 5 -2.21 5.88 13.47
N GLY A 6 -0.98 6.39 13.32
CA GLY A 6 -0.37 6.64 12.01
C GLY A 6 -0.01 5.35 11.27
N GLU A 7 0.60 4.40 11.96
CA GLU A 7 0.99 3.10 11.40
C GLU A 7 -0.23 2.31 10.92
N ILE A 8 -1.33 2.34 11.69
CA ILE A 8 -2.59 1.68 11.31
C ILE A 8 -3.15 2.30 10.02
N LEU A 9 -3.12 3.62 9.89
CA LEU A 9 -3.56 4.31 8.67
C LEU A 9 -2.70 3.93 7.46
N ALA A 10 -1.38 3.84 7.63
CA ALA A 10 -0.47 3.39 6.57
C ALA A 10 -0.73 1.93 6.16
N VAL A 11 -1.01 1.03 7.11
CA VAL A 11 -1.42 -0.35 6.80
C VAL A 11 -2.73 -0.38 6.02
N LEU A 12 -3.76 0.37 6.47
CA LEU A 12 -5.05 0.42 5.79
C LEU A 12 -4.93 1.01 4.37
N ALA A 13 -4.12 2.05 4.20
CA ALA A 13 -3.79 2.63 2.92
C ALA A 13 -3.10 1.62 2.00
N GLY A 14 -2.15 0.84 2.53
CA GLY A 14 -1.51 -0.27 1.81
C GLY A 14 -2.49 -1.35 1.36
N ILE A 15 -3.45 -1.73 2.21
CA ILE A 15 -4.50 -2.69 1.86
C ILE A 15 -5.35 -2.14 0.70
N LEU A 16 -5.76 -0.87 0.77
CA LEU A 16 -6.54 -0.23 -0.28
C LEU A 16 -5.78 -0.18 -1.61
N VAL A 17 -4.51 0.25 -1.58
CA VAL A 17 -3.63 0.26 -2.76
C VAL A 17 -3.49 -1.15 -3.34
N GLY A 18 -3.22 -2.16 -2.50
CA GLY A 18 -3.12 -3.55 -2.93
C GLY A 18 -4.40 -4.07 -3.58
N ALA A 19 -5.57 -3.71 -3.04
CA ALA A 19 -6.85 -4.09 -3.60
C ALA A 19 -7.09 -3.46 -4.98
N ILE A 20 -6.80 -2.16 -5.14
CA ILE A 20 -6.87 -1.45 -6.43
C ILE A 20 -5.92 -2.09 -7.43
N VAL A 21 -4.66 -2.27 -7.06
CA VAL A 21 -3.60 -2.84 -7.90
C VAL A 21 -3.92 -4.29 -8.30
N ALA A 22 -4.58 -5.06 -7.44
CA ALA A 22 -5.02 -6.42 -7.76
C ALA A 22 -6.09 -6.47 -8.86
N ARG A 23 -6.92 -5.42 -9.00
CA ARG A 23 -7.97 -5.30 -10.05
C ARG A 23 -7.42 -4.88 -11.41
N ILE A 24 -6.21 -4.32 -11.47
CA ILE A 24 -5.59 -3.92 -12.74
C ILE A 24 -5.26 -5.17 -13.58
N ALA A 25 -5.91 -5.33 -14.73
CA ALA A 25 -5.71 -6.47 -15.61
C ALA A 25 -4.25 -6.56 -16.11
N THR A 26 -3.73 -5.47 -16.66
CA THR A 26 -2.43 -5.46 -17.34
C THR A 26 -1.25 -5.43 -16.38
N ALA A 27 -0.30 -6.37 -16.54
CA ALA A 27 0.90 -6.43 -15.71
C ALA A 27 1.82 -5.21 -15.85
N ARG A 28 1.83 -4.54 -17.02
CA ARG A 28 2.57 -3.30 -17.25
C ARG A 28 1.99 -2.14 -16.44
N LEU A 29 0.68 -1.93 -16.53
CA LEU A 29 -0.01 -0.87 -15.80
C LEU A 29 0.09 -1.07 -14.29
N ARG A 30 0.04 -2.33 -13.84
CA ARG A 30 0.22 -2.69 -12.42
C ARG A 30 1.59 -2.30 -11.87
N ARG A 31 2.67 -2.56 -12.64
CA ARG A 31 4.04 -2.21 -12.26
C ARG A 31 4.26 -0.69 -12.21
N LEU A 32 3.57 0.07 -13.06
CA LEU A 32 3.66 1.53 -13.07
C LEU A 32 2.81 2.17 -11.97
N LEU A 33 1.58 1.67 -11.75
CA LEU A 33 0.66 2.28 -10.80
C LEU A 33 0.92 1.87 -9.35
N TRP A 34 1.48 0.69 -9.08
CA TRP A 34 1.85 0.30 -7.72
C TRP A 34 2.73 1.33 -7.01
N PRO A 35 3.91 1.74 -7.52
CA PRO A 35 4.74 2.70 -6.82
C PRO A 35 4.09 4.08 -6.74
N VAL A 36 3.38 4.52 -7.80
CA VAL A 36 2.69 5.81 -7.84
C VAL A 36 1.60 5.90 -6.76
N LEU A 37 0.77 4.86 -6.66
CA LEU A 37 -0.30 4.79 -5.67
C LEU A 37 0.25 4.66 -4.25
N SER A 38 1.34 3.91 -4.05
CA SER A 38 1.98 3.78 -2.74
C SER A 38 2.60 5.08 -2.25
N VAL A 39 3.26 5.84 -3.14
CA VAL A 39 3.80 7.17 -2.81
C VAL A 39 2.66 8.14 -2.50
N ALA A 40 1.61 8.18 -3.33
CA ALA A 40 0.48 9.07 -3.12
C ALA A 40 -0.26 8.77 -1.81
N ALA A 41 -0.48 7.49 -1.51
CA ALA A 41 -1.17 7.07 -0.30
C ALA A 41 -0.31 7.24 0.96
N GLY A 42 0.98 6.88 0.91
CA GLY A 42 1.91 7.12 2.03
C GLY A 42 2.05 8.61 2.34
N GLY A 43 2.24 9.45 1.33
CA GLY A 43 2.25 10.90 1.51
C GLY A 43 0.92 11.46 2.03
N GLY A 44 -0.21 10.89 1.63
CA GLY A 44 -1.53 11.22 2.18
C GLY A 44 -1.67 10.87 3.66
N VAL A 45 -1.12 9.72 4.09
CA VAL A 45 -1.12 9.32 5.50
C VAL A 45 -0.27 10.27 6.34
N SER A 46 0.96 10.57 5.92
CA SER A 46 1.82 11.53 6.63
C SER A 46 1.14 12.90 6.72
N TRP A 47 0.45 13.34 5.65
CA TRP A 47 -0.30 14.59 5.68
C TRP A 47 -1.46 14.59 6.69
N ILE A 48 -2.22 13.48 6.77
CA ILE A 48 -3.32 13.32 7.74
C ILE A 48 -2.81 13.34 9.19
N ASN A 49 -1.63 12.75 9.44
CA ASN A 49 -1.01 12.76 10.75
C ASN A 49 -0.47 14.14 11.18
N GLY A 50 -0.58 15.15 10.31
CA GLY A 50 -0.12 16.52 10.60
C GLY A 50 1.39 16.68 10.40
N GLU A 51 2.07 15.69 9.83
CA GLU A 51 3.47 15.76 9.42
C GLU A 51 3.56 16.52 8.09
N PHE A 52 3.31 17.82 8.16
CA PHE A 52 3.40 18.73 7.02
C PHE A 52 4.83 18.82 6.46
N PRO A 53 4.94 18.96 5.13
CA PRO A 53 5.11 17.87 4.19
C PRO A 53 6.59 17.42 4.13
N LEU A 54 6.84 16.10 4.01
CA LEU A 54 8.16 15.53 3.72
C LEU A 54 9.17 15.58 4.88
N SER A 55 8.78 15.27 6.12
CA SER A 55 9.78 14.67 7.01
C SER A 55 10.37 13.45 6.29
N PRO A 56 11.67 13.44 5.93
CA PRO A 56 12.24 12.34 5.16
C PRO A 56 12.06 11.01 5.88
N GLU A 57 12.08 11.04 7.21
CA GLU A 57 11.89 9.91 8.11
C GLU A 57 10.51 9.30 7.90
N PHE A 58 9.44 10.08 8.02
CA PHE A 58 8.07 9.56 7.87
C PHE A 58 7.76 9.06 6.47
N LEU A 59 8.26 9.75 5.44
CA LEU A 59 8.12 9.24 4.07
C LEU A 59 8.90 7.93 3.85
N LEU A 60 10.04 7.76 4.53
CA LEU A 60 10.82 6.51 4.52
C LEU A 60 10.13 5.36 5.26
N PHE A 61 9.18 5.64 6.16
CA PHE A 61 8.44 4.59 6.86
C PHE A 61 7.09 4.33 6.21
N ASP A 62 6.26 5.35 5.99
CA ASP A 62 4.89 5.20 5.50
C ASP A 62 4.83 4.69 4.06
N VAL A 63 5.66 5.23 3.16
CA VAL A 63 5.64 4.82 1.75
C VAL A 63 6.08 3.36 1.59
N PRO A 64 7.20 2.90 2.20
CA PRO A 64 7.58 1.50 2.14
C PRO A 64 6.59 0.57 2.86
N LEU A 65 5.98 1.01 3.97
CA LEU A 65 4.95 0.23 4.65
C LEU A 65 3.72 0.03 3.75
N VAL A 66 3.18 1.12 3.19
CA VAL A 66 2.05 1.09 2.23
C VAL A 66 2.40 0.21 1.03
N ALA A 67 3.60 0.38 0.46
CA ALA A 67 4.07 -0.40 -0.68
C ALA A 67 4.18 -1.91 -0.35
N GLY A 68 4.76 -2.23 0.80
CA GLY A 68 4.95 -3.61 1.28
C GLY A 68 3.62 -4.30 1.55
N VAL A 69 2.70 -3.65 2.24
CA VAL A 69 1.35 -4.18 2.51
C VAL A 69 0.58 -4.38 1.19
N ALA A 70 0.63 -3.41 0.27
CA ALA A 70 0.01 -3.53 -1.03
C ALA A 70 0.56 -4.72 -1.84
N LEU A 71 1.88 -4.90 -1.84
CA LEU A 71 2.54 -6.01 -2.51
C LEU A 71 2.15 -7.35 -1.89
N ALA A 72 2.21 -7.46 -0.56
CA ALA A 72 1.83 -8.66 0.18
C ALA A 72 0.38 -9.09 -0.14
N LEU A 73 -0.55 -8.13 -0.15
CA LEU A 73 -1.95 -8.40 -0.50
C LEU A 73 -2.10 -8.90 -1.94
N VAL A 74 -1.44 -8.23 -2.91
CA VAL A 74 -1.48 -8.65 -4.32
C VAL A 74 -0.92 -10.06 -4.50
N LEU A 75 0.18 -10.39 -3.84
CA LEU A 75 0.80 -11.72 -3.89
C LEU A 75 -0.08 -12.77 -3.21
N GLY A 76 -0.65 -12.47 -2.04
CA GLY A 76 -1.57 -13.34 -1.32
C GLY A 76 -2.82 -13.66 -2.13
N LEU A 77 -3.46 -12.65 -2.74
CA LEU A 77 -4.62 -12.85 -3.61
C LEU A 77 -4.28 -13.68 -4.86
N ARG A 78 -3.09 -13.48 -5.44
CA ARG A 78 -2.63 -14.31 -6.57
C ARG A 78 -2.40 -15.76 -6.15
N ARG A 79 -1.83 -15.99 -4.96
CA ARG A 79 -1.60 -17.32 -4.42
C ARG A 79 -2.93 -18.04 -4.17
N LEU A 80 -3.87 -17.38 -3.49
CA LEU A 80 -5.20 -17.93 -3.23
C LEU A 80 -5.94 -18.30 -4.51
N ARG A 81 -5.86 -17.47 -5.56
CA ARG A 81 -6.44 -17.78 -6.88
C ARG A 81 -5.80 -18.96 -7.60
N ARG A 82 -4.53 -19.26 -7.32
CA ARG A 82 -3.84 -20.45 -7.87
C ARG A 82 -4.21 -21.71 -7.11
N GLU A 83 -4.41 -21.59 -5.80
CA GLU A 83 -4.75 -22.70 -4.90
C GLU A 83 -6.25 -23.02 -4.87
N ALA A 84 -7.10 -22.17 -5.43
CA ALA A 84 -8.51 -22.43 -5.66
C ALA A 84 -8.77 -22.80 -7.14
N PRO A 85 -8.40 -24.02 -7.60
CA PRO A 85 -8.99 -24.57 -8.81
C PRO A 85 -10.47 -24.82 -8.49
N ILE A 86 -11.33 -24.01 -9.10
CA ILE A 86 -12.76 -24.29 -9.12
C ILE A 86 -12.93 -25.63 -9.83
N PHE A 87 -13.49 -26.63 -9.12
CA PHE A 87 -13.91 -27.92 -9.66
C PHE A 87 -14.90 -27.77 -10.80
#